data_AF-A0A3M7A5Z9-F1
#
_entry.id   AF-A0A3M7A5Z9-F1
#
_cell.length_a   1.000
_cell.length_b   1.000
_cell.length_c   1.000
_cell.angle_alpha   90.00
_cell.angle_beta   90.00
_cell.angle_gamma   90.00
#
_symmetry.space_group_name_H-M   'P 1'
#
loop_
_entity.id
_entity.type
_entity.pdbx_description
1 polymer ?
#
loop_
_entity_poly.entity_id
_entity_poly.type
_entity_poly.pdbx_seq_one_letter_code
_entity_poly.pdbx_strand_id
1 'polypeptide(L)'
;MTRRNNQASLSKDATTVSLTAEAINAPSTFSDGLPLPKMMVFDLDYTLWPYWCDTHVAGTVKPSKDGGLTVKDSFGGTYGFYNEVAGILSAIKSEDMVLAAASRTCAPEIARSMLKHLSVPHDDGKN
;
A
#
# COMPACT_ATOMS: atom_id res chain seq x y z
N MET A 1 30.09 9.86 34.21
CA MET A 1 29.62 10.27 32.86
C MET A 1 29.45 9.01 32.03
N THR A 2 28.24 8.47 31.94
CA THR A 2 27.96 7.24 31.17
C THR A 2 27.00 7.61 30.05
N ARG A 3 27.52 7.79 28.84
CA ARG A 3 26.70 8.00 27.63
C ARG A 3 26.03 6.66 27.29
N ARG A 4 24.73 6.55 27.58
CA ARG A 4 23.86 5.51 27.03
C ARG A 4 23.77 5.73 25.52
N ASN A 5 24.30 4.78 24.75
CA ASN A 5 24.17 4.78 23.30
C ASN A 5 22.82 4.13 22.96
N ASN A 6 21.79 4.94 22.77
CA ASN A 6 20.45 4.50 22.41
C ASN A 6 20.37 4.45 20.87
N GLN A 7 21.02 3.46 20.24
CA GLN A 7 20.72 3.13 18.86
C GLN A 7 19.52 2.20 18.87
N ALA A 8 18.35 2.76 18.51
CA ALA A 8 17.20 1.97 18.12
C ALA A 8 17.62 1.10 16.93
N SER A 9 17.67 -0.22 17.15
CA SER A 9 17.79 -1.19 16.08
C SER A 9 16.56 -1.05 15.18
N LEU A 10 16.75 -0.53 13.97
CA LEU A 10 15.77 -0.67 12.89
C LEU A 10 15.63 -2.17 12.60
N SER A 11 14.53 -2.76 13.07
CA SER A 11 14.11 -4.10 12.65
C SER A 11 13.91 -4.07 11.14
N LYS A 12 14.65 -4.94 10.43
CA LYS A 12 14.63 -5.07 8.96
C LYS A 12 13.34 -5.66 8.38
N ASP A 13 12.37 -6.05 9.22
CA ASP A 13 11.01 -6.40 8.82
C ASP A 13 10.08 -5.23 9.16
N ALA A 14 10.10 -4.20 8.33
CA ALA A 14 9.12 -3.13 8.44
C ALA A 14 7.82 -3.60 7.79
N THR A 15 6.95 -4.25 8.57
CA THR A 15 5.52 -4.31 8.26
C THR A 15 5.03 -2.87 8.14
N THR A 16 4.89 -2.39 6.91
CA THR A 16 4.32 -1.08 6.63
C THR A 16 2.81 -1.20 6.85
N VAL A 17 2.33 -0.51 7.87
CA VAL A 17 0.90 -0.34 8.12
C VAL A 17 0.52 0.95 7.41
N SER A 18 -0.35 0.86 6.41
CA SER A 18 -0.84 2.04 5.69
C SER A 18 -1.34 3.08 6.70
N LEU A 19 -0.86 4.31 6.57
CA LEU A 19 -1.43 5.44 7.30
C LEU A 19 -2.85 5.70 6.79
N THR A 20 -3.66 6.40 7.60
CA THR A 20 -4.98 6.84 7.17
C THR A 20 -4.84 7.85 6.02
N ALA A 21 -5.79 7.82 5.07
CA ALA A 21 -5.75 8.67 3.89
C ALA A 21 -5.70 10.18 4.23
N GLU A 22 -6.28 10.58 5.37
CA GLU A 22 -6.29 11.95 5.89
C GLU A 22 -4.90 12.51 6.25
N ALA A 23 -3.93 11.64 6.53
CA ALA A 23 -2.60 12.06 6.94
C ALA A 23 -1.73 12.53 5.75
N ILE A 24 -2.17 12.29 4.52
CA ILE A 24 -1.39 12.54 3.30
C ILE A 24 -2.14 13.52 2.41
N ASN A 25 -1.55 14.69 2.20
CA ASN A 25 -2.07 15.66 1.24
C ASN A 25 -1.99 15.09 -0.18
N ALA A 26 -3.07 15.26 -0.96
CA ALA A 26 -3.05 14.95 -2.37
C ALA A 26 -1.93 15.73 -3.08
N PRO A 27 -1.29 15.17 -4.13
CA PRO A 27 -0.30 15.89 -4.92
C PRO A 27 -0.89 17.19 -5.47
N SER A 28 -0.13 18.29 -5.42
CA SER A 28 -0.60 19.59 -5.94
C SER A 28 -0.92 19.57 -7.43
N THR A 29 -0.39 18.60 -8.18
CA THR A 29 -0.68 18.39 -9.60
C THR A 29 -2.13 17.95 -9.86
N PHE A 30 -2.91 17.65 -8.82
CA PHE A 30 -4.32 17.30 -8.99
C PHE A 30 -5.20 18.57 -9.05
N SER A 31 -4.67 19.71 -8.58
CA SER A 31 -5.40 20.98 -8.46
C SER A 31 -4.68 22.17 -9.10
N ASP A 32 -3.64 21.94 -9.92
CA ASP A 32 -2.86 22.99 -10.59
C ASP A 32 -3.56 23.59 -11.84
N GLY A 33 -4.76 23.10 -12.17
CA GLY A 33 -5.57 23.56 -13.30
C GLY A 33 -5.14 22.97 -14.65
N LEU A 34 -4.16 22.08 -14.69
CA LEU A 34 -3.79 21.35 -15.90
C LEU A 34 -4.70 20.12 -16.10
N PRO A 35 -4.80 19.60 -17.34
CA PRO A 35 -5.60 18.41 -17.60
C PRO A 35 -5.07 17.20 -16.83
N LEU A 36 -5.95 16.54 -16.07
CA LEU A 36 -5.67 15.26 -15.43
C LEU A 36 -5.68 14.13 -16.46
N PRO A 37 -4.85 13.07 -16.27
CA PRO A 37 -4.90 11.93 -17.15
C PRO A 37 -6.19 11.13 -16.89
N LYS A 38 -6.68 10.43 -17.92
CA LYS A 38 -7.88 9.59 -17.80
C LYS A 38 -7.66 8.31 -17.00
N MET A 39 -6.40 7.92 -16.83
CA MET A 39 -5.99 6.68 -16.17
C MET A 39 -4.62 6.84 -15.51
N MET A 40 -4.45 6.24 -14.34
CA MET A 40 -3.14 5.99 -13.73
C MET A 40 -2.89 4.49 -13.62
N VAL A 41 -1.71 4.07 -14.06
CA VAL A 41 -1.27 2.67 -14.03
C VAL A 41 -0.09 2.55 -13.08
N PHE A 42 -0.20 1.68 -12.09
CA PHE A 42 0.87 1.41 -11.12
C PHE A 42 1.53 0.06 -11.38
N ASP A 43 2.85 0.00 -11.25
CA ASP A 43 3.51 -1.27 -10.93
C ASP A 43 3.14 -1.70 -9.48
N LEU A 44 3.50 -2.92 -9.09
CA LEU A 44 3.19 -3.47 -7.78
C LEU A 44 4.41 -3.50 -6.85
N ASP A 45 5.39 -4.33 -7.18
CA ASP A 45 6.53 -4.58 -6.30
C ASP A 45 7.44 -3.34 -6.23
N TYR A 46 7.78 -2.91 -5.02
CA TYR A 46 8.48 -1.64 -4.76
C TYR A 46 7.78 -0.39 -5.32
N THR A 47 6.48 -0.47 -5.61
CA THR A 47 5.64 0.67 -5.97
C THR A 47 4.48 0.82 -4.99
N LEU A 48 3.59 -0.18 -4.89
CA LEU A 48 2.51 -0.16 -3.91
C LEU A 48 2.95 -0.71 -2.55
N TRP A 49 3.94 -1.60 -2.54
CA TRP A 49 4.44 -2.22 -1.33
C TRP A 49 5.97 -2.44 -1.34
N PRO A 50 6.65 -2.48 -0.18
CA PRO A 50 8.12 -2.52 -0.09
C PRO A 50 8.76 -3.90 -0.25
N TYR A 51 8.25 -4.76 -1.13
CA TYR A 51 8.75 -6.12 -1.33
C TYR A 51 8.41 -6.67 -2.72
N TRP A 52 9.10 -7.75 -3.11
CA TRP A 52 8.66 -8.61 -4.22
C TRP A 52 7.70 -9.68 -3.71
N CYS A 53 6.48 -9.70 -4.23
CA CYS A 53 5.45 -10.67 -3.84
C CYS A 53 5.79 -12.12 -4.20
N ASP A 54 6.63 -12.37 -5.22
CA ASP A 54 7.06 -13.71 -5.63
C ASP A 54 8.20 -14.29 -4.76
N THR A 55 8.88 -13.44 -4.01
CA THR A 55 10.09 -13.79 -3.25
C THR A 55 9.85 -13.76 -1.76
N HIS A 56 9.16 -12.72 -1.28
CA HIS A 56 9.02 -12.47 0.16
C HIS A 56 7.76 -13.09 0.75
N VAL A 57 6.69 -13.26 -0.04
CA VAL A 57 5.40 -13.79 0.43
C VAL A 57 5.38 -15.30 0.22
N ALA A 58 5.13 -16.06 1.29
CA ALA A 58 5.20 -17.52 1.23
C ALA A 58 3.84 -18.19 1.44
N GLY A 59 3.43 -19.03 0.49
CA GLY A 59 2.21 -19.81 0.57
C GLY A 59 0.94 -18.98 0.30
N THR A 60 -0.15 -19.32 1.01
CA THR A 60 -1.45 -18.65 0.79
C THR A 60 -1.56 -17.37 1.59
N VAL A 61 -2.12 -16.33 0.96
CA VAL A 61 -2.39 -15.03 1.55
C VAL A 61 -3.81 -15.03 2.14
N LYS A 62 -3.95 -14.51 3.36
CA LYS A 62 -5.23 -14.36 4.07
C LYS A 62 -5.38 -12.92 4.60
N PRO A 63 -6.61 -12.40 4.70
CA PRO A 63 -6.83 -11.09 5.28
C PRO A 63 -6.47 -11.08 6.77
N SER A 64 -5.89 -9.97 7.24
CA SER A 64 -5.70 -9.72 8.67
C SER A 64 -7.00 -9.21 9.32
N LYS A 65 -7.01 -9.11 10.64
CA LYS A 65 -8.16 -8.63 11.44
C LYS A 65 -8.23 -7.10 11.52
N ASP A 66 -7.36 -6.39 10.82
CA ASP A 66 -7.16 -4.94 10.88
C ASP A 66 -7.99 -4.17 9.83
N GLY A 67 -9.06 -4.77 9.32
CA GLY A 67 -9.91 -4.11 8.32
C GLY A 67 -9.32 -4.08 6.91
N GLY A 68 -8.27 -4.86 6.63
CA GLY A 68 -7.64 -4.93 5.31
C GLY A 68 -6.42 -4.04 5.16
N LEU A 69 -5.87 -3.50 6.25
CA LEU A 69 -4.61 -2.75 6.21
C LEU A 69 -3.42 -3.66 5.94
N THR A 70 -3.50 -4.92 6.38
CA THR A 70 -2.47 -5.92 6.12
C THR A 70 -3.06 -7.27 5.71
N VAL A 71 -2.20 -8.06 5.08
CA VAL A 71 -2.43 -9.48 4.79
C VAL A 71 -1.38 -10.32 5.47
N LYS A 72 -1.74 -11.57 5.78
CA LYS A 72 -0.84 -12.55 6.37
C LYS A 72 -0.63 -13.71 5.44
N ASP A 73 0.61 -14.16 5.33
CA ASP A 73 0.91 -15.39 4.62
C ASP A 73 0.73 -16.62 5.52
N SER A 74 1.06 -17.80 4.99
CA SER A 74 0.88 -19.06 5.73
C SER A 74 1.98 -19.33 6.76
N PHE A 75 3.07 -18.58 6.72
CA PHE A 75 4.23 -18.69 7.61
C PHE A 75 4.27 -17.59 8.68
N GLY A 76 3.29 -16.68 8.67
CA GLY A 76 3.14 -15.61 9.66
C GLY A 76 3.73 -14.27 9.23
N GLY A 77 4.26 -14.16 8.00
CA GLY A 77 4.66 -12.88 7.41
C GLY A 77 3.48 -11.95 7.29
N THR A 78 3.67 -10.66 7.61
CA THR A 78 2.62 -9.63 7.53
C THR A 78 3.03 -8.57 6.53
N TYR A 79 2.15 -8.30 5.57
CA TYR A 79 2.43 -7.49 4.39
C TYR A 79 1.36 -6.42 4.21
N GLY A 80 1.76 -5.21 3.87
CA GLY A 80 0.87 -4.07 3.64
C GLY A 80 1.40 -3.17 2.53
N PHE A 81 0.66 -2.10 2.24
CA PHE A 81 1.10 -1.04 1.33
C PHE A 81 2.12 -0.10 1.99
N TYR A 82 2.84 0.67 1.17
CA TYR A 82 3.50 1.87 1.66
C TYR A 82 2.51 2.82 2.35
N ASN A 83 3.01 3.57 3.32
CA ASN A 83 2.22 4.45 4.19
C ASN A 83 1.39 5.46 3.41
N GLU A 84 1.92 5.97 2.31
CA GLU A 84 1.36 7.05 1.50
C GLU A 84 0.37 6.56 0.43
N VAL A 85 0.37 5.27 0.12
CA VAL A 85 -0.41 4.70 -0.99
C VAL A 85 -1.90 4.88 -0.76
N ALA A 86 -2.40 4.73 0.47
CA ALA A 86 -3.81 4.95 0.78
C ALA A 86 -4.29 6.35 0.39
N GLY A 87 -3.54 7.38 0.78
CA GLY A 87 -3.89 8.77 0.45
C GLY A 87 -3.85 9.04 -1.05
N ILE A 88 -2.82 8.53 -1.74
CA ILE A 88 -2.67 8.69 -3.19
C ILE A 88 -3.82 8.02 -3.95
N LEU A 89 -4.14 6.75 -3.64
CA LEU A 89 -5.21 6.02 -4.31
C LEU A 89 -6.59 6.64 -4.03
N SER A 90 -6.81 7.13 -2.81
CA SER A 90 -8.02 7.87 -2.43
C SER A 90 -8.17 9.16 -3.24
N ALA A 91 -7.10 9.94 -3.39
CA ALA A 91 -7.10 11.17 -4.17
C ALA A 91 -7.35 10.91 -5.67
N ILE A 92 -6.79 9.82 -6.22
CA ILE A 92 -7.03 9.46 -7.63
C ILE A 92 -8.50 9.11 -7.86
N LYS A 93 -9.11 8.40 -6.90
CA LYS A 93 -10.53 8.04 -6.95
C LYS A 93 -11.45 9.26 -6.85
N SER A 94 -11.09 10.27 -6.05
CA SER A 94 -11.90 11.51 -5.94
C SER A 94 -11.88 12.35 -7.21
N GLU A 95 -10.82 12.27 -8.02
CA GLU A 95 -10.70 12.95 -9.31
C GLU A 95 -11.30 12.16 -10.49
N ASP A 96 -12.04 11.08 -10.22
CA ASP A 96 -12.70 10.20 -11.23
C ASP A 96 -11.74 9.61 -12.28
N MET A 97 -10.50 9.32 -11.86
CA MET A 97 -9.48 8.75 -12.72
C MET A 97 -9.50 7.22 -12.66
N VAL A 98 -9.36 6.56 -13.82
CA VAL A 98 -9.30 5.10 -13.87
C VAL A 98 -7.99 4.60 -13.24
N LEU A 99 -8.09 3.69 -12.28
CA LEU A 99 -6.94 3.06 -11.66
C LEU A 99 -6.67 1.68 -12.29
N ALA A 100 -5.41 1.41 -12.63
CA ALA A 100 -4.97 0.12 -13.14
C ALA A 100 -3.64 -0.33 -12.53
N ALA A 101 -3.36 -1.62 -12.60
CA ALA A 101 -2.10 -2.22 -12.19
C ALA A 101 -1.44 -2.96 -13.36
N ALA A 102 -0.12 -2.81 -13.49
CA ALA A 102 0.68 -3.49 -14.51
C ALA A 102 2.02 -3.92 -13.89
N SER A 103 2.15 -5.22 -13.59
CA SER A 103 3.35 -5.79 -12.96
C SER A 103 3.91 -6.96 -13.77
N ARG A 104 5.23 -7.15 -13.63
CA ARG A 104 6.00 -8.24 -14.25
C ARG A 104 6.19 -9.46 -13.33
N THR A 105 5.60 -9.45 -12.13
CA THR A 105 5.73 -10.58 -11.18
C THR A 105 5.37 -11.92 -11.82
N CYS A 106 6.16 -12.96 -11.52
CA CYS A 106 5.88 -14.32 -11.96
C CYS A 106 4.88 -15.04 -11.03
N ALA A 107 4.42 -14.37 -9.97
CA ALA A 107 3.40 -14.86 -9.04
C ALA A 107 2.09 -14.05 -9.13
N PRO A 108 1.42 -14.00 -10.31
CA PRO A 108 0.25 -13.15 -10.50
C PRO A 108 -0.95 -13.56 -9.63
N GLU A 109 -1.05 -14.82 -9.21
CA GLU A 109 -2.07 -15.30 -8.28
C GLU A 109 -1.90 -14.69 -6.89
N ILE A 110 -0.66 -14.60 -6.40
CA ILE A 110 -0.34 -13.99 -5.10
C ILE A 110 -0.67 -12.50 -5.16
N ALA A 111 -0.19 -11.79 -6.19
CA ALA A 111 -0.46 -10.37 -6.37
C ALA A 111 -1.97 -10.06 -6.40
N ARG A 112 -2.77 -10.84 -7.16
CA ARG A 112 -4.23 -10.71 -7.17
C ARG A 112 -4.85 -10.97 -5.81
N SER A 113 -4.37 -11.97 -5.08
CA SER A 113 -4.86 -12.28 -3.74
C SER A 113 -4.55 -11.16 -2.75
N MET A 114 -3.38 -10.53 -2.85
CA MET A 114 -3.01 -9.38 -2.03
C MET A 114 -3.92 -8.19 -2.33
N LEU A 115 -4.09 -7.81 -3.61
CA LEU A 115 -4.97 -6.71 -4.02
C LEU A 115 -6.44 -6.95 -3.65
N LYS A 116 -6.87 -8.22 -3.53
CA LYS A 116 -8.23 -8.58 -3.09
C LYS A 116 -8.45 -8.39 -1.59
N HIS A 117 -7.40 -8.54 -0.78
CA HIS A 117 -7.49 -8.51 0.68
C HIS A 117 -7.02 -7.19 1.28
N LEU A 118 -6.11 -6.49 0.61
CA LEU A 118 -5.68 -5.15 0.98
C LEU A 118 -6.76 -4.15 0.60
N SER A 119 -7.17 -3.34 1.57
CA SER A 119 -8.18 -2.31 1.44
C SER A 119 -7.60 -0.97 1.87
N VAL A 120 -7.89 0.06 1.09
CA VAL A 120 -7.60 1.44 1.46
C VAL A 120 -8.82 2.01 2.18
N PRO A 121 -8.70 2.46 3.45
CA PRO A 121 -9.79 3.16 4.10
C PRO A 121 -10.07 4.45 3.34
N HIS A 122 -11.29 4.59 2.85
CA HIS A 122 -11.78 5.78 2.19
C HIS A 122 -12.94 6.30 3.04
N ASP A 123 -12.80 7.51 3.57
CA ASP A 123 -13.90 8.17 4.28
C ASP A 123 -14.87 8.71 3.22
N ASP A 124 -15.73 7.83 2.72
CA ASP A 124 -16.91 8.24 1.98
C ASP A 124 -17.77 9.02 3.00
N GLY A 125 -17.62 10.34 3.06
CA GLY A 125 -18.43 11.25 3.89
C GLY A 125 -19.91 11.28 3.52
N LYS A 126 -20.53 10.12 3.27
CA LYS A 126 -21.95 9.91 3.07
C LYS A 126 -22.54 9.27 4.32
N ASN A 127 -23.15 10.13 5.15
CA ASN A 127 -24.35 9.76 5.91
C ASN A 127 -25.44 9.24 4.97
#